data_AF-A0A968LXU6-F1
#
_entry.id   AF-A0A968LXU6-F1
#
_cell.length_a   1.000
_cell.length_b   1.000
_cell.length_c   1.000
_cell.angle_alpha   90.00
_cell.angle_beta   90.00
_cell.angle_gamma   90.00
#
_symmetry.space_group_name_H-M   'P 1'
#
loop_
_entity.id
_entity.type
_entity.pdbx_description
1 polymer ?
#
loop_
_entity_poly.entity_id
_entity_poly.type
_entity_poly.pdbx_seq_one_letter_code
_entity_poly.pdbx_strand_id
1 'polypeptide(L)'
;MTSCAVGCVREPRDPHVPRVHRCHSRGNRADVVFGLDLGAEAKMQSIASSTGAPATVFVGVSEQLFDDEAVLPVRLRFFTPEIEESICGHGTIAALEALQNVGVQRLSISQW
;
A
#
# COMPACT_ATOMS: atom_id res chain seq x y z
N MET A 1 -1.82 -16.87 26.09
CA MET A 1 -1.94 -16.89 24.61
C MET A 1 -2.16 -15.44 24.16
N THR A 2 -1.07 -14.70 23.93
CA THR A 2 -1.15 -13.26 23.66
C THR A 2 -1.48 -13.03 22.19
N SER A 3 -2.70 -12.58 21.93
CA SER A 3 -3.18 -12.16 20.61
C SER A 3 -2.25 -11.08 20.04
N CYS A 4 -1.53 -11.43 18.97
CA CYS A 4 -0.70 -10.52 18.19
C CYS A 4 -1.56 -9.88 17.11
N ALA A 5 -2.31 -8.83 17.44
CA ALA A 5 -3.08 -8.09 16.46
C ALA A 5 -2.17 -7.08 15.74
N VAL A 6 -1.77 -7.42 14.50
CA VAL A 6 -1.43 -6.43 13.47
C VAL A 6 -2.74 -5.66 13.19
N GLY A 7 -2.69 -4.32 13.17
CA GLY A 7 -3.90 -3.50 13.09
C GLY A 7 -3.75 -2.35 12.10
N CYS A 8 -4.62 -2.34 11.08
CA CYS A 8 -4.82 -1.19 10.22
C CYS A 8 -5.90 -0.26 10.82
N VAL A 9 -5.55 0.99 11.14
CA VAL A 9 -6.53 1.99 11.61
C VAL A 9 -7.18 2.66 10.39
N ARG A 10 -8.51 2.65 10.32
CA ARG A 10 -9.28 3.38 9.30
C ARG A 10 -9.53 4.80 9.79
N GLU A 11 -8.83 5.79 9.23
CA GLU A 11 -9.13 7.20 9.49
C GLU A 11 -10.41 7.65 8.73
N PRO A 12 -11.13 8.69 9.23
CA PRO A 12 -12.30 9.25 8.56
C PRO A 12 -11.99 9.74 7.13
N ARG A 13 -12.99 9.69 6.24
CA ARG A 13 -12.85 10.11 4.84
C ARG A 13 -12.75 11.63 4.73
N ASP A 14 -11.57 12.15 4.40
CA ASP A 14 -11.39 13.51 3.88
C ASP A 14 -11.31 13.45 2.34
N PRO A 15 -12.21 14.13 1.58
CA PRO A 15 -12.16 14.14 0.12
C PRO A 15 -10.95 14.89 -0.46
N HIS A 16 -10.25 15.71 0.34
CA HIS A 16 -9.08 16.49 -0.08
C HIS A 16 -7.74 15.78 0.21
N VAL A 17 -7.76 14.68 0.98
CA VAL A 17 -6.55 13.94 1.38
C VAL A 17 -6.63 12.50 0.86
N PRO A 18 -5.55 11.95 0.26
CA PRO A 18 -5.53 10.56 -0.17
C PRO A 18 -5.75 9.62 1.01
N ARG A 19 -6.49 8.54 0.79
CA ARG A 19 -6.83 7.58 1.85
C ARG A 19 -5.59 6.76 2.24
N VAL A 20 -5.10 6.97 3.46
CA VAL A 20 -3.95 6.25 4.02
C VAL A 20 -4.41 5.21 5.05
N HIS A 21 -3.98 3.97 4.87
CA HIS A 21 -4.16 2.86 5.81
C HIS A 21 -2.86 2.67 6.58
N ARG A 22 -2.84 3.01 7.87
CA ARG A 22 -1.65 2.82 8.72
C ARG A 22 -1.64 1.41 9.27
N CYS A 23 -0.73 0.57 8.78
CA CYS A 23 -0.63 -0.83 9.22
C CYS A 23 0.70 -1.04 9.98
N HIS A 24 0.62 -1.74 11.11
CA HIS A 24 1.74 -1.88 12.06
C HIS A 24 2.22 -3.33 12.14
N SER A 25 3.30 -3.66 11.43
CA SER A 25 3.93 -4.97 11.59
C SER A 25 4.92 -4.93 12.75
N ARG A 26 4.56 -5.47 13.94
CA ARG A 26 5.42 -5.75 15.12
C ARG A 26 6.60 -4.76 15.36
N GLY A 27 6.41 -3.47 15.13
CA GLY A 27 7.43 -2.43 15.32
C GLY A 27 7.59 -1.43 14.17
N ASN A 28 7.55 -1.88 12.91
CA ASN A 28 7.73 -0.97 11.76
C ASN A 28 6.38 -0.56 11.19
N ARG A 29 6.07 0.74 11.28
CA ARG A 29 4.88 1.35 10.68
C ARG A 29 5.06 1.44 9.16
N ALA A 30 4.05 1.02 8.42
CA ALA A 30 3.94 1.31 6.99
C ALA A 30 2.56 1.89 6.68
N ASP A 31 2.56 2.96 5.90
CA ASP A 31 1.34 3.62 5.47
C ASP A 31 0.99 3.12 4.06
N VAL A 32 -0.24 2.67 3.83
CA VAL A 32 -0.69 2.09 2.55
C VAL A 32 -1.73 2.99 1.92
N VAL A 33 -1.52 3.40 0.67
CA VAL A 33 -2.39 4.35 -0.03
C VAL A 33 -3.00 3.69 -1.26
N PHE A 34 -4.32 3.71 -1.36
CA PHE A 34 -5.06 3.13 -2.49
C PHE A 34 -5.49 4.20 -3.51
N GLY A 35 -5.63 3.79 -4.77
CA GLY A 35 -6.36 4.57 -5.78
C GLY A 35 -5.64 5.83 -6.25
N LEU A 36 -4.32 5.87 -6.11
CA LEU A 36 -3.49 6.88 -6.75
C LEU A 36 -3.05 6.39 -8.13
N ASP A 37 -3.03 7.32 -9.07
CA ASP A 37 -2.32 7.13 -10.33
C ASP A 37 -0.82 6.95 -10.04
N LEU A 38 -0.32 5.74 -10.29
CA LEU A 38 1.08 5.38 -10.09
C LEU A 38 2.02 6.06 -11.12
N GLY A 39 1.52 6.86 -12.06
CA GLY A 39 2.35 7.66 -12.97
C GLY A 39 2.90 8.95 -12.35
N ALA A 40 2.33 9.45 -11.24
CA ALA A 40 2.68 10.74 -10.65
C ALA A 40 3.65 10.62 -9.47
N GLU A 41 4.91 10.24 -9.74
CA GLU A 41 5.96 10.05 -8.71
C GLU A 41 6.09 11.22 -7.74
N ALA A 42 6.18 12.46 -8.25
CA ALA A 42 6.31 13.65 -7.40
C ALA A 42 5.15 13.79 -6.39
N LYS A 43 3.94 13.37 -6.78
CA LYS A 43 2.77 13.38 -5.89
C LYS A 43 2.89 12.30 -4.83
N MET A 44 3.33 11.10 -5.20
CA MET A 44 3.56 10.00 -4.25
C MET A 44 4.68 10.32 -3.26
N GLN A 45 5.79 10.90 -3.72
CA GLN A 45 6.86 11.38 -2.85
C GLN A 45 6.38 12.47 -1.89
N SER A 46 5.58 13.43 -2.36
CA SER A 46 4.99 14.46 -1.50
C SER A 46 4.09 13.87 -0.41
N ILE A 47 3.28 12.87 -0.76
CA ILE A 47 2.44 12.15 0.21
C ILE A 47 3.33 11.40 1.20
N ALA A 48 4.31 10.61 0.74
CA ALA A 48 5.21 9.85 1.60
C ALA A 48 6.01 10.75 2.57
N SER A 49 6.41 11.93 2.10
CA SER A 49 7.05 12.96 2.93
C SER A 49 6.10 13.45 4.04
N SER A 50 4.82 13.65 3.71
CA SER A 50 3.81 14.16 4.65
C SER A 50 3.32 13.14 5.67
N THR A 51 3.41 11.83 5.38
CA THR A 51 2.95 10.78 6.31
C THR A 51 3.90 10.60 7.50
N GLY A 52 5.17 10.95 7.32
CA GLY A 52 6.25 10.72 8.30
C GLY A 52 6.48 9.25 8.64
N ALA A 53 5.91 8.31 7.87
CA ALA A 53 6.13 6.88 8.03
C ALA A 53 7.48 6.50 7.42
N PRO A 54 8.22 5.53 8.00
CA PRO A 54 9.48 5.08 7.44
C PRO A 54 9.30 4.43 6.06
N ALA A 55 8.09 3.90 5.77
CA ALA A 55 7.69 3.50 4.44
C ALA A 55 6.23 3.85 4.17
N THR A 56 5.96 4.33 2.97
CA THR A 56 4.62 4.52 2.40
C THR A 56 4.52 3.68 1.13
N VAL A 57 3.45 2.89 0.99
CA VAL A 57 3.22 1.96 -0.10
C VAL A 57 2.00 2.39 -0.88
N PHE A 58 2.18 2.60 -2.18
CA PHE A 58 1.08 2.96 -3.07
C PHE A 58 0.61 1.72 -3.81
N VAL A 59 -0.69 1.46 -3.72
CA VAL A 59 -1.35 0.31 -4.32
C VAL A 59 -2.14 0.78 -5.54
N GLY A 60 -1.67 0.40 -6.71
CA GLY A 60 -2.39 0.58 -7.97
C GLY A 60 -2.92 -0.75 -8.49
N VAL A 61 -4.12 -0.72 -9.08
CA VAL A 61 -4.64 -1.84 -9.87
C VAL A 61 -4.30 -1.62 -11.33
N SER A 62 -3.78 -2.64 -11.99
CA SER A 62 -3.62 -2.63 -13.43
C SER A 62 -4.96 -2.90 -14.09
N GLU A 63 -5.30 -2.14 -15.14
CA GLU A 63 -6.47 -2.43 -15.99
C GLU A 63 -6.24 -3.65 -16.90
N GLN A 64 -4.98 -4.07 -17.06
CA GLN A 64 -4.62 -5.24 -17.84
C GLN A 64 -4.83 -6.50 -17.02
N LEU A 65 -5.74 -7.37 -17.44
CA LEU A 65 -5.94 -8.70 -16.88
C LEU A 65 -4.74 -9.59 -17.21
N PHE A 66 -4.36 -10.47 -16.27
CA PHE A 66 -3.39 -11.53 -16.50
C PHE A 66 -4.16 -12.85 -16.68
N ASP A 67 -4.01 -13.49 -17.85
CA ASP A 67 -4.71 -14.71 -18.29
C ASP A 67 -6.25 -14.56 -18.48
N ASP A 68 -6.91 -15.65 -18.92
CA ASP A 68 -8.37 -15.81 -19.10
C ASP A 68 -9.17 -15.79 -17.77
N GLU A 69 -8.50 -15.57 -16.64
CA GLU A 69 -9.11 -15.49 -15.31
C GLU A 69 -9.16 -14.03 -14.83
N ALA A 70 -10.19 -13.67 -14.08
CA ALA A 70 -10.44 -12.32 -13.54
C ALA A 70 -9.45 -11.91 -12.42
N VAL A 71 -8.14 -12.01 -12.68
CA VAL A 71 -7.06 -11.61 -11.78
C VAL A 71 -6.53 -10.24 -12.22
N LEU A 72 -6.84 -9.22 -11.44
CA LEU A 72 -6.29 -7.87 -11.63
C LEU A 72 -4.87 -7.83 -11.00
N PRO A 73 -3.80 -7.57 -11.78
CA PRO A 73 -2.48 -7.39 -11.23
C PRO A 73 -2.44 -6.14 -10.35
N VAL A 74 -1.89 -6.28 -9.15
CA VAL A 74 -1.62 -5.16 -8.26
C VAL A 74 -0.17 -4.73 -8.45
N ARG A 75 0.03 -3.42 -8.66
CA ARG A 75 1.35 -2.79 -8.65
C ARG A 75 1.56 -2.08 -7.31
N LEU A 76 2.73 -2.28 -6.73
CA LEU A 76 3.17 -1.61 -5.51
C LEU A 76 4.33 -0.69 -5.85
N ARG A 77 4.31 0.54 -5.35
CA ARG A 77 5.48 1.43 -5.30
C ARG A 77 5.78 1.79 -3.85
N PHE A 78 7.05 1.80 -3.48
CA PHE A 78 7.48 1.99 -2.09
C PHE A 78 8.24 3.29 -1.97
N PHE A 79 7.91 4.11 -0.99
CA PHE A 79 8.55 5.39 -0.78
C PHE A 79 8.93 5.53 0.69
N THR A 80 10.17 5.95 0.93
CA THR A 80 10.53 6.62 2.17
C THR A 80 10.08 8.09 2.09
N PRO A 81 10.18 8.86 3.17
CA PRO A 81 9.96 10.31 3.10
C PRO A 81 10.87 11.04 2.10
N GLU A 82 11.98 10.44 1.69
CA GLU A 82 13.01 11.11 0.89
C GLU A 82 13.12 10.57 -0.53
N ILE A 83 12.89 9.27 -0.74
CA ILE A 83 13.12 8.61 -2.02
C ILE A 83 12.21 7.39 -2.23
N GLU A 84 11.98 7.05 -3.50
CA GLU A 84 11.42 5.76 -3.89
C GLU A 84 12.42 4.62 -3.69
N GLU A 85 11.92 3.52 -3.17
CA GLU A 85 12.64 2.27 -2.99
C GLU A 85 12.07 1.20 -3.93
N SER A 86 12.95 0.34 -4.46
CA SER A 86 12.53 -0.75 -5.36
C SER A 86 11.77 -1.85 -4.63
N ILE A 87 12.04 -2.07 -3.34
CA ILE A 87 11.40 -3.09 -2.52
C ILE A 87 11.34 -2.69 -1.05
N CYS A 88 10.24 -3.03 -0.37
CA CYS A 88 10.12 -2.87 1.08
C CYS A 88 9.33 -4.05 1.68
N GLY A 89 10.00 -4.92 2.44
CA GLY A 89 9.38 -6.14 2.97
C GLY A 89 8.18 -5.90 3.88
N HIS A 90 8.32 -5.01 4.87
CA HIS A 90 7.22 -4.65 5.77
C HIS A 90 6.13 -3.84 5.06
N GLY A 91 6.49 -3.04 4.06
CA GLY A 91 5.55 -2.38 3.17
C GLY A 91 4.69 -3.37 2.39
N THR A 92 5.30 -4.43 1.83
CA THR A 92 4.57 -5.49 1.14
C THR A 92 3.57 -6.17 2.08
N ILE A 93 4.00 -6.56 3.30
CA ILE A 93 3.10 -7.18 4.28
C ILE A 93 1.92 -6.26 4.63
N ALA A 94 2.19 -4.97 4.85
CA ALA A 94 1.16 -3.97 5.13
C ALA A 94 0.17 -3.83 3.96
N ALA A 95 0.67 -3.80 2.71
CA ALA A 95 -0.17 -3.73 1.53
C ALA A 95 -1.07 -4.97 1.39
N LEU A 96 -0.54 -6.17 1.65
CA LEU A 96 -1.31 -7.41 1.63
C LEU A 96 -2.42 -7.41 2.68
N GLU A 97 -2.12 -7.01 3.92
CA GLU A 97 -3.12 -6.88 4.98
C GLU A 97 -4.19 -5.85 4.61
N ALA A 98 -3.79 -4.70 4.09
CA ALA A 98 -4.72 -3.66 3.65
C ALA A 98 -5.64 -4.15 2.51
N LEU A 99 -5.10 -4.90 1.54
CA LEU A 99 -5.85 -5.53 0.44
C LEU A 99 -6.86 -6.57 0.95
N GLN A 100 -6.45 -7.43 1.87
CA GLN A 100 -7.37 -8.39 2.50
C GLN A 100 -8.50 -7.68 3.26
N ASN A 101 -8.19 -6.59 3.96
CA ASN A 101 -9.15 -5.79 4.72
C ASN A 101 -10.17 -5.04 3.84
N VAL A 102 -9.91 -4.88 2.54
CA VAL A 102 -10.86 -4.32 1.56
C VAL A 102 -11.52 -5.39 0.70
N GLY A 103 -11.32 -6.67 1.00
CA GLY A 103 -12.03 -7.79 0.38
C GLY A 103 -11.34 -8.42 -0.82
N VAL A 104 -10.06 -8.11 -1.08
CA VAL A 104 -9.28 -8.80 -2.12
C VAL A 104 -8.82 -10.16 -1.59
N GLN A 105 -9.34 -11.23 -2.20
CA GLN A 105 -9.12 -12.61 -1.72
C GLN A 105 -8.02 -13.36 -2.48
N ARG A 106 -7.64 -12.89 -3.66
CA ARG A 106 -6.61 -13.52 -4.51
C ARG A 106 -5.70 -12.45 -5.09
N LEU A 107 -4.40 -12.63 -4.89
CA LEU A 107 -3.37 -11.72 -5.35
C LEU A 107 -2.38 -12.49 -6.22
N SER A 108 -2.07 -11.93 -7.38
CA SER A 108 -0.93 -12.33 -8.20
C SER A 108 0.09 -11.21 -8.15
N ILE A 109 1.26 -11.49 -7.59
CA ILE A 109 2.37 -10.55 -7.49
C ILE A 109 3.39 -10.95 -8.55
N SER A 110 3.59 -10.09 -9.54
CA SER A 110 4.64 -10.26 -10.55
C SER A 110 5.69 -9.17 -10.37
N GLN A 111 6.96 -9.56 -10.44
CA GLN A 111 8.10 -8.63 -10.41
C GLN A 111 8.52 -8.38 -11.85
N TRP A 112 8.66 -7.11 -12.23
CA TRP A 112 9.13 -6.67 -13.54
C TRP A 112 10.16 -5.57 -13.38
#